data_AF-A0A8T6M1R5-F1
#
_entry.id   AF-A0A8T6M1R5-F1
#
_cell.length_a   1.000
_cell.length_b   1.000
_cell.length_c   1.000
_cell.angle_alpha   90.00
_cell.angle_beta   90.00
_cell.angle_gamma   90.00
#
_symmetry.space_group_name_H-M   'P 1'
#
loop_
_entity.id
_entity.type
_entity.pdbx_description
1 polymer ?
#
loop_
_entity_poly.entity_id
_entity_poly.type
_entity_poly.pdbx_seq_one_letter_code
_entity_poly.pdbx_strand_id
1 'polypeptide(L)'
;MKKGLIFGLVPALLTLVSAYGEQSWTTIGGFYINTEMVFAGIAFLLIFWGITYGVSKLKIFPNTTTRIIMSIILSLFALYGLSKTGFSYEGLFLKIGIAEFMYRFFPWILLTTAILAMLFWGLGAVVMISGGIIGILGLIGSINEEIVYNWEILLMIGISVFIIGLWIKKKGGHYFGTPRMFKSIRIMKKRIIKLQQEFNRIHKINPTDNRLESLMKQINDLTEKLRKMQEERNNVGRQYNKYSARIQQILKRYNRRVPSATSPNPRERRDSREYSQLINAMKEIEKQN
;
A
#
# COMPACT_ATOMS: atom_id res chain seq x y z
N MET A 1 0.65 -6.63 -9.15
CA MET A 1 -0.07 -7.62 -8.32
C MET A 1 -0.87 -6.88 -7.26
N LYS A 2 -2.09 -7.34 -7.01
CA LYS A 2 -3.22 -6.56 -6.49
C LYS A 2 -2.99 -6.09 -5.04
N LYS A 3 -3.19 -4.78 -4.82
CA LYS A 3 -3.28 -4.10 -3.50
C LYS A 3 -4.36 -4.71 -2.58
N GLY A 4 -5.16 -5.66 -3.08
CA GLY A 4 -6.25 -6.33 -2.37
C GLY A 4 -5.83 -7.29 -1.25
N LEU A 5 -4.61 -7.84 -1.25
CA LEU A 5 -4.24 -8.85 -0.24
C LEU A 5 -3.85 -8.23 1.11
N ILE A 6 -3.17 -7.07 1.09
CA ILE A 6 -2.96 -6.25 2.30
C ILE A 6 -4.29 -5.69 2.82
N PHE A 7 -5.25 -5.50 1.91
CA PHE A 7 -6.57 -4.96 2.16
C PHE A 7 -7.49 -5.88 2.97
N GLY A 8 -7.31 -7.20 2.89
CA GLY A 8 -8.06 -8.16 3.72
C GLY A 8 -7.46 -8.34 5.11
N LEU A 9 -6.17 -8.07 5.28
CA LEU A 9 -5.44 -8.33 6.52
C LEU A 9 -5.66 -7.24 7.58
N VAL A 10 -5.92 -6.00 7.17
CA VAL A 10 -6.20 -4.89 8.07
C VAL A 10 -7.58 -4.99 8.75
N PRO A 11 -8.68 -5.28 8.03
CA PRO A 11 -9.98 -5.57 8.66
C PRO A 11 -9.91 -6.77 9.62
N ALA A 12 -9.16 -7.83 9.26
CA ALA A 12 -8.95 -9.00 10.10
C ALA A 12 -8.17 -8.68 11.39
N LEU A 13 -7.24 -7.72 11.36
CA LEU A 13 -6.54 -7.24 12.56
C LEU A 13 -7.42 -6.31 13.41
N LEU A 14 -8.37 -5.59 12.81
CA LEU A 14 -9.30 -4.71 13.52
C LEU A 14 -10.43 -5.47 14.22
N THR A 15 -10.91 -6.58 13.64
CA THR A 15 -11.84 -7.50 14.32
C THR A 15 -11.23 -8.13 15.57
N LEU A 16 -9.89 -8.22 15.64
CA LEU A 16 -9.18 -8.68 16.84
C LEU A 16 -9.12 -7.61 17.96
N VAL A 17 -9.24 -6.31 17.62
CA VAL A 17 -9.20 -5.20 18.60
C VAL A 17 -10.56 -5.00 19.27
N SER A 18 -11.66 -5.16 18.53
CA SER A 18 -13.01 -4.85 19.02
C SER A 18 -13.55 -5.86 20.05
N ALA A 19 -12.94 -7.03 20.19
CA ALA A 19 -13.52 -8.14 20.95
C ALA A 19 -12.90 -8.41 22.33
N TYR A 20 -12.10 -7.48 22.87
CA TYR A 20 -11.22 -7.75 24.01
C TYR A 20 -11.56 -7.04 25.31
N GLY A 21 -12.84 -6.90 25.62
CA GLY A 21 -13.21 -6.67 27.00
C GLY A 21 -14.33 -7.60 27.38
N GLU A 22 -14.11 -8.29 28.49
CA GLU A 22 -15.02 -9.29 29.05
C GLU A 22 -16.42 -8.74 29.39
N GLN A 23 -16.59 -7.42 29.31
CA GLN A 23 -17.86 -6.67 29.25
C GLN A 23 -17.75 -5.40 28.38
N SER A 24 -16.77 -5.30 27.48
CA SER A 24 -16.57 -4.08 26.70
C SER A 24 -17.38 -4.13 25.41
N TRP A 25 -18.47 -3.36 25.39
CA TRP A 25 -18.78 -2.27 24.47
C TRP A 25 -18.61 -2.45 22.94
N THR A 26 -17.87 -3.40 22.36
CA THR A 26 -17.66 -3.49 20.91
C THR A 26 -17.64 -4.92 20.35
N THR A 27 -18.40 -5.84 20.93
CA THR A 27 -18.63 -7.15 20.33
C THR A 27 -19.34 -6.99 18.97
N ILE A 28 -18.62 -7.27 17.89
CA ILE A 28 -19.19 -7.35 16.54
C ILE A 28 -19.56 -8.82 16.31
N GLY A 29 -20.86 -9.12 16.20
CA GLY A 29 -21.37 -10.42 15.71
C GLY A 29 -21.17 -11.66 16.60
N GLY A 30 -21.05 -11.53 17.93
CA GLY A 30 -21.01 -12.68 18.83
C GLY A 30 -19.74 -13.55 18.74
N PHE A 31 -18.67 -13.06 18.11
CA PHE A 31 -17.38 -13.73 18.12
C PHE A 31 -16.75 -13.62 19.52
N TYR A 32 -16.79 -14.72 20.28
CA TYR A 32 -15.98 -14.89 21.48
C TYR A 32 -14.52 -15.01 21.07
N ILE A 33 -13.78 -13.90 21.15
CA ILE A 33 -12.34 -13.94 20.91
C ILE A 33 -11.68 -14.45 22.17
N ASN A 34 -11.19 -15.69 22.09
CA ASN A 34 -10.38 -16.29 23.12
C ASN A 34 -9.10 -15.46 23.29
N THR A 35 -8.72 -15.22 24.54
CA THR A 35 -7.46 -14.62 24.96
C THR A 35 -6.26 -15.07 24.12
N GLU A 36 -6.20 -16.37 23.87
CA GLU A 36 -5.13 -17.02 23.11
C GLU A 36 -5.01 -16.46 21.67
N MET A 37 -6.13 -16.12 21.02
CA MET A 37 -6.10 -15.54 19.67
C MET A 37 -5.45 -14.15 19.64
N VAL A 38 -5.61 -13.39 20.72
CA VAL A 38 -5.05 -12.05 20.81
C VAL A 38 -3.57 -12.10 21.12
N PHE A 39 -3.14 -12.98 22.03
CA PHE A 39 -1.71 -13.25 22.22
C PHE A 39 -1.06 -13.81 20.95
N ALA A 40 -1.76 -14.63 20.18
CA ALA A 40 -1.31 -15.05 18.85
C ALA A 40 -1.19 -13.87 17.86
N GLY A 41 -2.12 -12.91 17.91
CA GLY A 41 -2.03 -11.66 17.14
C GLY A 41 -0.79 -10.82 17.49
N ILE A 42 -0.43 -10.75 18.77
CA ILE A 42 0.81 -10.10 19.23
C ILE A 42 2.03 -10.82 18.68
N ALA A 43 2.08 -12.13 18.90
CA ALA A 43 3.18 -12.95 18.44
C ALA A 43 3.36 -12.79 16.92
N PHE A 44 2.26 -12.76 16.17
CA PHE A 44 2.28 -12.48 14.74
C PHE A 44 2.91 -11.11 14.43
N LEU A 45 2.49 -10.03 15.09
CA LEU A 45 3.03 -8.69 14.84
C LEU A 45 4.53 -8.60 15.19
N LEU A 46 4.95 -9.20 16.30
CA LEU A 46 6.36 -9.23 16.72
C LEU A 46 7.22 -10.04 15.75
N ILE A 47 6.77 -11.24 15.37
CA ILE A 47 7.42 -12.09 14.37
C ILE A 47 7.49 -11.35 13.03
N PHE A 48 6.39 -10.76 12.61
CA PHE A 48 6.30 -10.00 11.35
C PHE A 48 7.23 -8.81 11.32
N TRP A 49 7.30 -8.06 12.41
CA TRP A 49 8.25 -6.96 12.54
C TRP A 49 9.70 -7.47 12.48
N GLY A 50 10.04 -8.51 13.24
CA GLY A 50 11.38 -9.11 13.25
C GLY A 50 11.81 -9.64 11.89
N ILE A 51 10.95 -10.38 11.20
CA ILE A 51 11.20 -10.91 9.86
C ILE A 51 11.33 -9.75 8.85
N THR A 52 10.39 -8.80 8.86
CA THR A 52 10.44 -7.66 7.94
C THR A 52 11.72 -6.85 8.11
N TYR A 53 12.13 -6.61 9.36
CA TYR A 53 13.38 -5.93 9.70
C TYR A 53 14.60 -6.72 9.19
N GLY A 54 14.69 -8.01 9.53
CA GLY A 54 15.80 -8.88 9.10
C GLY A 54 15.94 -8.95 7.58
N VAL A 55 14.83 -9.21 6.88
CA VAL A 55 14.78 -9.26 5.41
C VAL A 55 15.15 -7.91 4.79
N SER A 56 14.78 -6.78 5.43
CA SER A 56 15.16 -5.45 4.95
C SER A 56 16.65 -5.17 5.08
N LYS A 57 17.26 -5.58 6.20
CA LYS A 57 18.69 -5.37 6.49
C LYS A 57 19.57 -6.20 5.57
N LEU A 58 19.17 -7.43 5.29
CA LEU A 58 19.88 -8.36 4.40
C LEU A 58 19.66 -8.06 2.91
N LYS A 59 18.78 -7.11 2.56
CA LYS A 59 18.45 -6.72 1.17
C LYS A 59 18.05 -7.90 0.26
N ILE A 60 17.47 -8.96 0.84
CA ILE A 60 17.08 -10.19 0.12
C ILE A 60 16.07 -9.86 -0.99
N PHE A 61 15.10 -8.98 -0.71
CA PHE A 61 14.13 -8.53 -1.70
C PHE A 61 14.31 -7.03 -2.01
N PRO A 62 14.65 -6.66 -3.26
CA PRO A 62 14.82 -5.27 -3.65
C PRO A 62 13.49 -4.51 -3.72
N ASN A 63 12.38 -5.21 -3.94
CA ASN A 63 11.04 -4.62 -4.00
C ASN A 63 10.39 -4.66 -2.60
N THR A 64 10.05 -3.49 -2.05
CA THR A 64 9.41 -3.36 -0.74
C THR A 64 8.07 -4.10 -0.65
N THR A 65 7.27 -4.11 -1.72
CA THR A 65 5.99 -4.81 -1.73
C THR A 65 6.20 -6.31 -1.62
N THR A 66 7.14 -6.86 -2.40
CA THR A 66 7.51 -8.29 -2.32
C THR A 66 8.04 -8.63 -0.94
N ARG A 67 8.88 -7.77 -0.36
CA ARG A 67 9.40 -7.94 1.01
C ARG A 67 8.27 -8.05 2.04
N ILE A 68 7.30 -7.15 2.00
CA ILE A 68 6.16 -7.15 2.93
C ILE A 68 5.34 -8.43 2.75
N ILE A 69 4.99 -8.79 1.51
CA ILE A 69 4.21 -10.01 1.23
C ILE A 69 4.94 -11.26 1.75
N MET A 70 6.24 -11.39 1.44
CA MET A 70 7.04 -12.52 1.91
C MET A 70 7.15 -12.55 3.43
N SER A 71 7.29 -11.39 4.07
CA SER A 71 7.35 -11.31 5.53
C SER A 71 6.02 -11.73 6.17
N ILE A 72 4.87 -11.35 5.58
CA ILE A 72 3.54 -11.82 6.04
C ILE A 72 3.48 -13.34 5.95
N ILE A 73 3.84 -13.92 4.80
CA ILE A 73 3.80 -15.36 4.58
C ILE A 73 4.68 -16.09 5.60
N LEU A 74 5.94 -15.68 5.75
CA LEU A 74 6.87 -16.29 6.70
C LEU A 74 6.38 -16.15 8.16
N SER A 75 5.73 -15.04 8.50
CA SER A 75 5.19 -14.83 9.85
C SER A 75 3.99 -15.72 10.14
N LEU A 76 3.11 -15.93 9.15
CA LEU A 76 2.01 -16.89 9.27
C LEU A 76 2.53 -18.32 9.41
N PHE A 77 3.56 -18.70 8.66
CA PHE A 77 4.20 -20.02 8.81
C PHE A 77 4.85 -20.20 10.18
N ALA A 78 5.55 -19.19 10.68
CA ALA A 78 6.14 -19.22 12.01
C ALA A 78 5.07 -19.35 13.12
N LEU A 79 4.00 -18.55 13.02
CA LEU A 79 2.89 -18.62 13.96
C LEU A 79 2.18 -19.98 13.93
N TYR A 80 1.99 -20.55 12.74
CA TYR A 80 1.44 -21.89 12.55
C TYR A 80 2.36 -22.98 13.12
N GLY A 81 3.67 -22.86 12.91
CA GLY A 81 4.67 -23.76 13.50
C GLY A 81 4.60 -23.75 15.02
N LEU A 82 4.55 -22.56 15.63
CA LEU A 82 4.40 -22.39 17.07
C LEU A 82 3.09 -23.01 17.60
N SER A 83 1.95 -22.77 16.93
CA SER A 83 0.68 -23.34 17.39
C SER A 83 0.66 -24.87 17.33
N LYS A 84 1.37 -25.49 16.37
CA LYS A 84 1.50 -26.95 16.29
C LYS A 84 2.36 -27.57 17.38
N THR A 85 3.24 -26.81 18.03
CA THR A 85 4.05 -27.31 19.16
C THR A 85 3.27 -27.38 20.48
N GLY A 86 2.01 -26.94 20.51
CA GLY A 86 1.25 -26.79 21.76
C GLY A 86 1.74 -25.60 22.59
N PHE A 87 2.45 -24.66 21.98
CA PHE A 87 2.91 -23.45 22.63
C PHE A 87 1.70 -22.59 23.03
N SER A 88 1.52 -22.37 24.34
CA SER A 88 0.51 -21.45 24.86
C SER A 88 1.07 -20.04 24.88
N TYR A 89 0.48 -19.16 24.06
CA TYR A 89 0.87 -17.75 24.03
C TYR A 89 0.48 -17.07 25.34
N GLU A 90 -0.74 -17.32 25.82
CA GLU A 90 -1.20 -16.86 27.14
C GLU A 90 -0.24 -17.26 28.26
N GLY A 91 0.22 -18.52 28.28
CA GLY A 91 1.17 -19.01 29.27
C GLY A 91 2.51 -18.28 29.26
N LEU A 92 3.02 -17.85 28.10
CA LEU A 92 4.24 -17.04 28.04
C LEU A 92 4.03 -15.65 28.66
N PHE A 93 2.93 -14.97 28.33
CA PHE A 93 2.68 -13.61 28.83
C PHE A 93 2.29 -13.60 30.32
N LEU A 94 1.58 -14.65 30.79
CA LEU A 94 1.31 -14.87 32.20
C LEU A 94 2.60 -15.06 33.01
N LYS A 95 3.55 -15.86 32.51
CA LYS A 95 4.84 -16.08 33.19
C LYS A 95 5.68 -14.82 33.35
N ILE A 96 5.53 -13.85 32.45
CA ILE A 96 6.25 -12.56 32.53
C ILE A 96 5.52 -11.58 33.47
N GLY A 97 4.31 -11.92 33.94
CA GLY A 97 3.53 -11.08 34.87
C GLY A 97 2.91 -9.84 34.21
N ILE A 98 2.84 -9.80 32.87
CA ILE A 98 2.29 -8.65 32.13
C ILE A 98 0.82 -8.87 31.76
N ALA A 99 0.28 -10.07 31.96
CA ALA A 99 -1.03 -10.46 31.44
C ALA A 99 -2.14 -9.48 31.82
N GLU A 100 -2.32 -9.15 33.11
CA GLU A 100 -3.34 -8.18 33.58
C GLU A 100 -3.23 -6.80 32.90
N PHE A 101 -2.01 -6.29 32.77
CA PHE A 101 -1.77 -5.03 32.06
C PHE A 101 -2.09 -5.15 30.57
N MET A 102 -1.74 -6.30 29.97
CA MET A 102 -2.07 -6.57 28.58
C MET A 102 -3.59 -6.58 28.39
N TYR A 103 -4.40 -7.31 29.17
CA TYR A 103 -5.86 -7.32 28.95
C TYR A 103 -6.48 -5.92 28.86
N ARG A 104 -6.06 -5.00 29.74
CA ARG A 104 -6.65 -3.67 29.80
C ARG A 104 -6.16 -2.71 28.71
N PHE A 105 -4.87 -2.71 28.41
CA PHE A 105 -4.27 -1.73 27.50
C PHE A 105 -4.02 -2.28 26.10
N PHE A 106 -4.13 -3.59 25.91
CA PHE A 106 -3.69 -4.24 24.70
C PHE A 106 -4.46 -3.86 23.44
N PRO A 107 -5.80 -3.74 23.44
CA PRO A 107 -6.54 -3.29 22.26
C PRO A 107 -6.04 -1.93 21.77
N TRP A 108 -5.74 -1.03 22.71
CA TRP A 108 -5.21 0.30 22.45
C TRP A 108 -3.78 0.27 21.92
N ILE A 109 -2.92 -0.56 22.51
CA ILE A 109 -1.54 -0.76 22.03
C ILE A 109 -1.55 -1.34 20.61
N LEU A 110 -2.36 -2.37 20.32
CA LEU A 110 -2.42 -2.98 19.00
C LEU A 110 -2.98 -2.00 17.96
N LEU A 111 -4.04 -1.26 18.30
CA LEU A 111 -4.59 -0.21 17.44
C LEU A 111 -3.54 0.87 17.14
N THR A 112 -2.88 1.39 18.18
CA THR A 112 -1.86 2.45 18.05
C THR A 112 -0.67 1.96 17.24
N THR A 113 -0.21 0.73 17.48
CA THR A 113 0.93 0.14 16.78
C THR A 113 0.58 -0.14 15.31
N ALA A 114 -0.64 -0.62 15.02
CA ALA A 114 -1.11 -0.79 13.66
C ALA A 114 -1.21 0.55 12.91
N ILE A 115 -1.76 1.59 13.55
CA ILE A 115 -1.84 2.95 12.97
C ILE A 115 -0.43 3.50 12.72
N LEU A 116 0.49 3.38 13.67
CA LEU A 116 1.90 3.80 13.54
C LEU A 116 2.61 3.04 12.42
N ALA A 117 2.47 1.72 12.35
CA ALA A 117 3.08 0.93 11.28
C ALA A 117 2.58 1.37 9.90
N MET A 118 1.28 1.62 9.75
CA MET A 118 0.70 2.12 8.50
C MET A 118 1.15 3.54 8.16
N LEU A 119 1.30 4.41 9.18
CA LEU A 119 1.85 5.76 9.05
C LEU A 119 3.30 5.72 8.52
N PHE A 120 4.16 4.92 9.15
CA PHE A 120 5.57 4.78 8.76
C PHE A 120 5.74 4.18 7.35
N TRP A 121 4.83 3.31 6.91
CA TRP A 121 4.88 2.71 5.58
C TRP A 121 4.18 3.51 4.50
N GLY A 122 3.65 4.69 4.81
CA GLY A 122 2.98 5.55 3.84
C GLY A 122 1.71 4.92 3.26
N LEU A 123 1.09 3.99 3.99
CA LEU A 123 -0.12 3.28 3.58
C LEU A 123 -1.39 4.11 3.82
N GLY A 124 -1.32 5.45 3.65
CA GLY A 124 -2.43 6.36 3.95
C GLY A 124 -3.73 6.02 3.22
N ALA A 125 -3.64 5.46 2.00
CA ALA A 125 -4.81 4.97 1.28
C ALA A 125 -5.44 3.73 1.93
N VAL A 126 -4.63 2.83 2.51
CA VAL A 126 -5.14 1.65 3.22
C VAL A 126 -5.80 2.08 4.52
N VAL A 127 -5.15 2.96 5.30
CA VAL A 127 -5.70 3.55 6.53
C VAL A 127 -7.04 4.24 6.26
N MET A 128 -7.12 5.05 5.21
CA MET A 128 -8.34 5.72 4.80
C MET A 128 -9.44 4.71 4.49
N ILE A 129 -9.15 3.66 3.72
CA ILE A 129 -10.19 2.73 3.30
C ILE A 129 -10.61 1.80 4.45
N SER A 130 -9.68 1.38 5.31
CA SER A 130 -10.04 0.65 6.53
C SER A 130 -10.91 1.51 7.46
N GLY A 131 -10.56 2.78 7.66
CA GLY A 131 -11.39 3.71 8.44
C GLY A 131 -12.78 3.91 7.82
N GLY A 132 -12.87 3.99 6.49
CA GLY A 132 -14.14 4.07 5.77
C GLY A 132 -14.99 2.81 5.93
N ILE A 133 -14.40 1.61 5.84
CA ILE A 133 -15.11 0.34 6.06
C ILE A 133 -15.63 0.27 7.51
N ILE A 134 -14.80 0.61 8.50
CA ILE A 134 -15.21 0.66 9.91
C ILE A 134 -16.36 1.66 10.11
N GLY A 135 -16.28 2.85 9.51
CA GLY A 135 -17.33 3.86 9.60
C GLY A 135 -18.65 3.38 8.97
N ILE A 136 -18.59 2.68 7.83
CA ILE A 136 -19.77 2.07 7.19
C ILE A 136 -20.35 0.96 8.08
N LEU A 137 -19.52 0.12 8.70
CA LEU A 137 -19.98 -0.89 9.65
C LEU A 137 -20.65 -0.26 10.87
N GLY A 138 -20.11 0.86 11.38
CA GLY A 138 -20.77 1.65 12.43
C GLY A 138 -22.11 2.20 11.98
N LEU A 139 -22.24 2.69 10.74
CA LEU A 139 -23.52 3.14 10.19
C LEU A 139 -24.53 1.99 10.03
N ILE A 140 -24.09 0.80 9.63
CA ILE A 140 -24.95 -0.39 9.56
C ILE A 140 -25.42 -0.80 10.96
N GLY A 141 -24.50 -0.76 11.94
CA GLY A 141 -24.82 -0.98 13.35
C GLY A 141 -25.85 0.00 13.91
N SER A 142 -25.82 1.26 13.47
CA SER A 142 -26.83 2.26 13.84
C SER A 142 -28.24 1.92 13.35
N ILE A 143 -28.36 1.14 12.27
CA ILE A 143 -29.66 0.71 11.72
C ILE A 143 -30.10 -0.60 12.38
N ASN A 144 -29.15 -1.45 12.78
CA ASN A 144 -29.42 -2.73 13.43
C ASN A 144 -28.44 -2.99 14.57
N GLU A 145 -28.90 -2.70 15.80
CA GLU A 145 -28.12 -2.81 17.03
C GLU A 145 -27.66 -4.24 17.33
N GLU A 146 -28.31 -5.26 16.76
CA GLU A 146 -27.90 -6.67 16.91
C GLU A 146 -26.56 -6.98 16.25
N ILE A 147 -26.16 -6.18 15.25
CA ILE A 147 -24.92 -6.40 14.48
C ILE A 147 -23.71 -5.80 15.20
N VAL A 148 -23.86 -4.59 15.77
CA VAL A 148 -22.79 -3.85 16.44
C VAL A 148 -23.35 -3.18 17.69
N TYR A 149 -22.95 -3.67 18.85
CA TYR A 149 -23.48 -3.23 20.15
C TYR A 149 -23.22 -1.74 20.45
N ASN A 150 -21.98 -1.25 20.32
CA ASN A 150 -21.71 0.21 20.39
C ASN A 150 -21.24 0.73 19.03
N TRP A 151 -22.22 0.90 18.16
CA TRP A 151 -22.01 1.43 16.83
C TRP A 151 -21.46 2.86 16.85
N GLU A 152 -21.72 3.67 17.89
CA GLU A 152 -21.25 5.05 18.02
C GLU A 152 -19.73 5.11 18.15
N ILE A 153 -19.16 4.25 18.99
CA ILE A 153 -17.70 4.17 19.20
C ILE A 153 -17.04 3.70 17.91
N LEU A 154 -17.61 2.68 17.27
CA LEU A 154 -17.09 2.15 16.01
C LEU A 154 -17.09 3.24 14.92
N LEU A 155 -18.18 4.02 14.84
CA LEU A 155 -18.32 5.12 13.90
C LEU A 155 -17.32 6.25 14.19
N MET A 156 -17.13 6.65 15.45
CA MET A 156 -16.13 7.64 15.86
C MET A 156 -14.70 7.20 15.50
N ILE A 157 -14.35 5.94 15.77
CA ILE A 157 -13.04 5.36 15.42
C ILE A 157 -12.89 5.35 13.89
N GLY A 158 -13.89 4.89 13.15
CA GLY A 158 -13.89 4.84 11.69
C GLY A 158 -13.64 6.20 11.06
N ILE A 159 -14.36 7.23 11.49
CA ILE A 159 -14.20 8.62 11.02
C ILE A 159 -12.81 9.16 11.38
N SER A 160 -12.35 8.94 12.61
CA SER A 160 -11.03 9.40 13.06
C SER A 160 -9.90 8.79 12.22
N VAL A 161 -9.93 7.47 12.02
CA VAL A 161 -8.97 6.74 11.19
C VAL A 161 -9.06 7.19 9.72
N PHE A 162 -10.26 7.44 9.20
CA PHE A 162 -10.46 7.96 7.85
C PHE A 162 -9.82 9.34 7.64
N ILE A 163 -10.04 10.27 8.57
CA ILE A 163 -9.45 11.63 8.54
C ILE A 163 -7.93 11.56 8.63
N ILE A 164 -7.39 10.73 9.52
CA ILE A 164 -5.94 10.48 9.63
C ILE A 164 -5.41 9.94 8.29
N GLY A 165 -6.09 8.97 7.68
CA GLY A 165 -5.77 8.44 6.35
C GLY A 165 -5.71 9.51 5.26
N LEU A 166 -6.70 10.42 5.23
CA LEU A 166 -6.73 11.56 4.31
C LEU A 166 -5.56 12.52 4.55
N TRP A 167 -5.24 12.83 5.80
CA TRP A 167 -4.15 13.73 6.14
C TRP A 167 -2.78 13.18 5.70
N ILE A 168 -2.55 11.87 5.91
CA ILE A 168 -1.35 11.17 5.44
C ILE A 168 -1.25 11.24 3.91
N LYS A 169 -2.36 10.96 3.22
CA LYS A 169 -2.44 11.02 1.75
C LYS A 169 -2.12 12.43 1.24
N LYS A 170 -2.59 13.48 1.92
CA LYS A 170 -2.36 14.88 1.56
C LYS A 170 -0.93 15.35 1.82
N LYS A 171 -0.29 14.91 2.92
CA LYS A 171 1.10 15.27 3.27
C LYS A 171 2.17 14.62 2.38
N GLY A 172 1.76 13.92 1.33
CA GLY A 172 2.69 13.40 0.34
C GLY A 172 3.32 12.08 0.79
N GLY A 173 2.52 11.20 1.40
CA GLY A 173 2.82 9.77 1.37
C GLY A 173 3.20 9.43 -0.07
N HIS A 174 4.49 9.18 -0.29
CA HIS A 174 5.03 8.85 -1.59
C HIS A 174 4.14 7.74 -2.13
N TYR A 175 3.32 8.06 -3.13
CA TYR A 175 2.57 7.04 -3.83
C TYR A 175 3.60 6.00 -4.23
N PHE A 176 3.51 4.83 -3.61
CA PHE A 176 4.22 3.64 -4.04
C PHE A 176 3.88 3.47 -5.52
N GLY A 177 4.80 3.88 -6.39
CA GLY A 177 4.59 3.93 -7.84
C GLY A 177 4.39 5.32 -8.46
N THR A 178 4.86 6.44 -7.88
CA THR A 178 5.24 7.56 -8.76
C THR A 178 6.51 7.13 -9.49
N PRO A 179 6.48 6.94 -10.83
CA PRO A 179 7.66 6.49 -11.58
C PRO A 179 8.83 7.41 -11.27
N ARG A 180 10.04 6.85 -11.11
CA ARG A 180 11.25 7.62 -10.74
C ARG A 180 11.46 8.82 -11.68
N MET A 181 11.00 8.68 -12.92
CA MET A 181 10.95 9.69 -13.97
C MET A 181 10.20 10.99 -13.59
N PHE A 182 9.16 10.95 -12.75
CA PHE A 182 8.46 12.19 -12.33
C PHE A 182 9.28 13.01 -11.35
N LYS A 183 10.07 12.34 -10.49
CA LYS A 183 10.95 13.01 -9.54
C LYS A 183 12.09 13.71 -10.28
N SER A 184 12.70 13.05 -11.28
CA SER A 184 13.77 13.66 -12.08
C SER A 184 13.29 14.84 -12.91
N ILE A 185 12.14 14.75 -13.59
CA ILE A 185 11.54 15.87 -14.34
C ILE A 185 11.29 17.08 -13.42
N ARG A 186 10.73 16.86 -12.23
CA ARG A 186 10.43 17.94 -11.28
C ARG A 186 11.70 18.62 -10.76
N ILE A 187 12.73 17.85 -10.44
CA ILE A 187 14.03 18.38 -10.00
C ILE A 187 14.67 19.19 -11.13
N MET A 188 14.63 18.67 -12.36
CA MET A 188 15.21 19.35 -13.52
C MET A 188 14.51 20.67 -13.83
N LYS A 189 13.17 20.72 -13.81
CA LYS A 189 12.42 21.98 -13.95
C LYS A 189 12.82 23.01 -12.90
N LYS A 190 12.96 22.61 -11.63
CA LYS A 190 13.41 23.53 -10.56
C LYS A 190 14.81 24.07 -10.82
N ARG A 191 15.73 23.24 -11.34
CA ARG A 191 17.09 23.69 -11.70
C ARG A 191 17.08 24.67 -12.86
N ILE A 192 16.31 24.41 -13.92
CA ILE A 192 16.17 25.32 -15.06
C ILE A 192 15.66 26.70 -14.60
N ILE A 193 14.60 26.73 -13.79
CA ILE A 193 14.05 27.98 -13.24
C ILE A 193 15.11 28.75 -12.44
N LYS A 194 15.88 28.06 -11.60
CA LYS A 194 16.93 28.69 -10.79
C LYS A 194 18.04 29.29 -11.68
N LEU A 195 18.50 28.54 -12.69
CA LEU A 195 19.52 29.01 -13.63
C LEU A 195 19.02 30.20 -14.46
N GLN A 196 17.75 30.19 -14.86
CA GLN A 196 17.15 31.28 -15.63
C GLN A 196 16.99 32.56 -14.79
N GLN A 197 16.68 32.42 -13.50
CA GLN A 197 16.71 33.54 -12.55
C GLN A 197 18.12 34.11 -12.37
N GLU A 198 19.15 33.25 -12.32
CA GLU A 198 20.55 33.65 -12.20
C GLU A 198 21.05 34.36 -13.47
N PHE A 199 20.75 33.80 -14.64
CA PHE A 199 21.02 34.42 -15.94
C PHE A 199 20.41 35.82 -16.03
N ASN A 200 19.12 35.96 -15.70
CA ASN A 200 18.42 37.25 -15.74
C ASN A 200 19.03 38.28 -14.77
N ARG A 201 19.53 37.85 -13.61
CA ARG A 201 20.22 38.73 -12.65
C ARG A 201 21.54 39.23 -13.20
N ILE A 202 22.38 38.34 -13.75
CA ILE A 202 23.69 38.70 -14.29
C ILE A 202 23.53 39.59 -15.52
N HIS A 203 22.61 39.25 -16.43
CA HIS A 203 22.36 40.02 -17.66
C HIS A 203 21.93 41.47 -17.37
N LYS A 204 21.16 41.68 -16.29
CA LYS A 204 20.76 43.03 -15.85
C LYS A 204 21.93 43.86 -15.32
N ILE A 205 22.93 43.23 -14.71
CA ILE A 205 24.09 43.90 -14.10
C ILE A 205 25.17 44.16 -15.16
N ASN A 206 25.53 43.13 -15.93
CA ASN A 206 26.56 43.22 -16.95
C ASN A 206 26.21 42.31 -18.15
N PRO A 207 25.72 42.88 -19.26
CA PRO A 207 25.28 42.08 -20.40
C PRO A 207 26.42 41.43 -21.18
N THR A 208 27.68 41.86 -20.99
CA THR A 208 28.86 41.31 -21.68
C THR A 208 29.65 40.32 -20.83
N ASP A 209 29.09 39.87 -19.70
CA ASP A 209 29.75 38.87 -18.85
C ASP A 209 29.83 37.51 -19.55
N ASN A 210 31.04 37.00 -19.77
CA ASN A 210 31.33 35.68 -20.36
C ASN A 210 30.64 34.52 -19.61
N ARG A 211 30.25 34.71 -18.35
CA ARG A 211 29.47 33.72 -17.57
C ARG A 211 28.09 33.46 -18.17
N LEU A 212 27.49 34.46 -18.83
CA LEU A 212 26.16 34.36 -19.46
C LEU A 212 26.13 33.28 -20.54
N GLU A 213 27.20 33.16 -21.33
CA GLU A 213 27.30 32.15 -22.38
C GLU A 213 27.30 30.72 -21.78
N SER A 214 28.06 30.52 -20.69
CA SER A 214 28.10 29.23 -20.00
C SER A 214 26.75 28.86 -19.37
N LEU A 215 26.04 29.83 -18.79
CA LEU A 215 24.71 29.62 -18.19
C LEU A 215 23.67 29.32 -19.25
N MET A 216 23.71 30.03 -20.39
CA MET A 216 22.81 29.78 -21.52
C MET A 216 23.02 28.37 -22.08
N LYS A 217 24.28 27.93 -22.21
CA LYS A 217 24.61 26.56 -22.62
C LYS A 217 24.05 25.52 -21.64
N GLN A 218 24.17 25.74 -20.33
CA GLN A 218 23.61 24.84 -19.31
C GLN A 218 22.08 24.81 -19.34
N ILE A 219 21.42 25.95 -19.51
CA ILE A 219 19.96 26.04 -19.63
C ILE A 219 19.49 25.26 -20.87
N ASN A 220 20.16 25.44 -22.02
CA ASN A 220 19.83 24.76 -23.26
C ASN A 220 20.01 23.23 -23.14
N ASP A 221 21.13 22.77 -22.58
CA ASP A 221 21.37 21.34 -22.37
C ASP A 221 20.33 20.70 -21.43
N LEU A 222 20.02 21.36 -20.30
CA LEU A 222 18.99 20.88 -19.39
C LEU A 222 17.58 20.91 -20.01
N THR A 223 17.28 21.91 -20.83
CA THR A 223 16.00 22.01 -21.53
C THR A 223 15.84 20.91 -22.58
N GLU A 224 16.90 20.62 -23.33
CA GLU A 224 16.90 19.53 -24.31
C GLU A 224 16.80 18.16 -23.63
N LYS A 225 17.50 17.96 -22.51
CA LYS A 225 17.36 16.75 -21.68
C LYS A 225 15.95 16.60 -21.11
N LEU A 226 15.32 17.70 -20.68
CA LEU A 226 13.94 17.71 -20.22
C LEU A 226 12.98 17.33 -21.35
N ARG A 227 13.19 17.88 -22.56
CA ARG A 227 12.39 17.59 -23.76
C ARG A 227 12.47 16.11 -24.12
N LYS A 228 13.67 15.53 -24.18
CA LYS A 228 13.87 14.09 -24.44
C LYS A 228 13.17 13.20 -23.41
N MET A 229 13.30 13.51 -22.12
CA MET A 229 12.57 12.76 -21.06
C MET A 229 11.04 12.91 -21.19
N GLN A 230 10.54 14.07 -21.64
CA GLN A 230 9.11 14.26 -21.89
C GLN A 230 8.62 13.48 -23.12
N GLU A 231 9.41 13.42 -24.18
CA GLU A 231 9.12 12.61 -25.37
C GLU A 231 9.12 11.13 -25.05
N GLU A 232 10.12 10.65 -24.31
CA GLU A 232 10.18 9.28 -23.82
C GLU A 232 8.94 8.94 -22.97
N ARG A 233 8.58 9.83 -22.03
CA ARG A 233 7.35 9.69 -21.24
C ARG A 233 6.10 9.63 -22.12
N ASN A 234 5.99 10.49 -23.13
CA ASN A 234 4.84 10.52 -24.03
C ASN A 234 4.78 9.25 -24.88
N ASN A 235 5.93 8.74 -25.33
CA ASN A 235 6.02 7.48 -26.07
C ASN A 235 5.63 6.28 -25.21
N VAL A 236 6.13 6.20 -23.98
CA VAL A 236 5.71 5.20 -22.98
C VAL A 236 4.20 5.28 -22.74
N GLY A 237 3.65 6.48 -22.58
CA GLY A 237 2.20 6.70 -22.43
C GLY A 237 1.40 6.23 -23.65
N ARG A 238 1.87 6.52 -24.87
CA ARG A 238 1.25 6.06 -26.12
C ARG A 238 1.29 4.52 -26.23
N GLN A 239 2.43 3.90 -25.93
CA GLN A 239 2.56 2.44 -25.93
C GLN A 239 1.61 1.81 -24.91
N TYR A 240 1.57 2.32 -23.68
CA TYR A 240 0.67 1.86 -22.64
C TYR A 240 -0.81 1.94 -23.07
N ASN A 241 -1.23 3.08 -23.65
CA ASN A 241 -2.58 3.26 -24.15
C ASN A 241 -2.91 2.29 -25.29
N LYS A 242 -1.97 2.06 -26.22
CA LYS A 242 -2.11 1.09 -27.30
C LYS A 242 -2.30 -0.33 -26.76
N TYR A 243 -1.48 -0.75 -25.81
CA TYR A 243 -1.59 -2.08 -25.18
C TYR A 243 -2.88 -2.23 -24.37
N SER A 244 -3.26 -1.21 -23.60
CA SER A 244 -4.52 -1.19 -22.84
C SER A 244 -5.74 -1.32 -23.75
N ALA A 245 -5.79 -0.56 -24.85
CA ALA A 245 -6.87 -0.66 -25.83
C ALA A 245 -6.94 -2.07 -26.46
N ARG A 246 -5.78 -2.67 -26.78
CA ARG A 246 -5.71 -4.03 -27.33
C ARG A 246 -6.20 -5.08 -26.34
N ILE A 247 -5.82 -4.96 -25.06
CA ILE A 247 -6.30 -5.83 -23.99
C ILE A 247 -7.83 -5.73 -23.84
N GLN A 248 -8.40 -4.51 -23.86
CA GLN A 248 -9.85 -4.32 -23.79
C GLN A 248 -10.58 -4.97 -24.98
N GLN A 249 -10.01 -4.90 -26.19
CA GLN A 249 -10.55 -5.59 -27.36
C GLN A 249 -10.55 -7.11 -27.17
N ILE A 250 -9.45 -7.68 -26.66
CA ILE A 250 -9.36 -9.13 -26.39
C ILE A 250 -10.38 -9.54 -25.34
N LEU A 251 -10.52 -8.79 -24.23
CA LEU A 251 -11.51 -9.05 -23.19
C LEU A 251 -12.94 -8.98 -23.73
N LYS A 252 -13.24 -8.02 -24.61
CA LYS A 252 -14.55 -7.92 -25.27
C LYS A 252 -14.81 -9.11 -26.21
N ARG A 253 -13.79 -9.60 -26.93
CA ARG A 253 -13.91 -10.83 -27.76
C ARG A 253 -14.11 -12.08 -26.90
N TYR A 254 -13.44 -12.15 -25.75
CA TYR A 254 -13.54 -13.25 -24.81
C TYR A 254 -14.94 -13.28 -24.15
N ASN A 255 -15.41 -12.17 -23.59
CA ASN A 255 -16.71 -12.10 -22.90
C ASN A 255 -17.93 -12.28 -23.83
N ARG A 256 -17.81 -11.97 -25.12
CA ARG A 256 -18.88 -12.24 -26.11
C ARG A 256 -19.06 -13.73 -26.41
N ARG A 257 -18.06 -14.55 -26.11
CA ARG A 257 -18.13 -15.99 -26.29
C ARG A 257 -18.51 -16.57 -24.94
N VAL A 258 -19.78 -16.94 -24.78
CA VAL A 258 -20.23 -17.68 -23.61
C VAL A 258 -19.35 -18.94 -23.53
N PRO A 259 -18.59 -19.16 -22.44
CA PRO A 259 -17.75 -20.34 -22.34
C PRO A 259 -18.66 -21.58 -22.36
N SER A 260 -18.62 -22.34 -23.45
CA SER A 260 -19.19 -23.68 -23.44
C SER A 260 -18.37 -24.52 -22.47
N ALA A 261 -19.01 -25.26 -21.55
CA ALA A 261 -18.35 -26.12 -20.57
C ALA A 261 -17.47 -27.23 -21.18
N THR A 262 -17.49 -27.36 -22.51
CA THR A 262 -16.69 -28.28 -23.31
C THR A 262 -15.48 -27.55 -23.91
N SER A 263 -14.29 -27.98 -23.48
CA SER A 263 -12.92 -27.73 -24.01
C SER A 263 -12.67 -26.45 -24.83
N PRO A 264 -11.73 -25.57 -24.42
CA PRO A 264 -11.49 -24.29 -25.09
C PRO A 264 -11.05 -24.47 -26.55
N ASN A 265 -11.82 -23.85 -27.45
CA ASN A 265 -11.57 -23.84 -28.90
C ASN A 265 -10.17 -23.24 -29.20
N PRO A 266 -9.44 -23.70 -30.25
CA PRO A 266 -8.15 -23.14 -30.69
C PRO A 266 -8.05 -21.60 -30.71
N ARG A 267 -9.16 -20.89 -31.01
CA ARG A 267 -9.19 -19.42 -31.01
C ARG A 267 -9.08 -18.81 -29.60
N GLU A 268 -9.69 -19.44 -28.58
CA GLU A 268 -9.58 -18.98 -27.19
C GLU A 268 -8.17 -19.18 -26.64
N ARG A 269 -7.52 -20.29 -27.01
CA ARG A 269 -6.09 -20.52 -26.68
C ARG A 269 -5.20 -19.44 -27.30
N ARG A 270 -5.51 -18.97 -28.51
CA ARG A 270 -4.79 -17.87 -29.17
C ARG A 270 -5.01 -16.54 -28.45
N ASP A 271 -6.26 -16.18 -28.16
CA ASP A 271 -6.60 -14.93 -27.46
C ASP A 271 -5.95 -14.90 -26.05
N SER A 272 -5.91 -16.03 -25.34
CA SER A 272 -5.24 -16.17 -24.03
C SER A 272 -3.71 -16.01 -24.11
N ARG A 273 -3.08 -16.56 -25.15
CA ARG A 273 -1.65 -16.35 -25.42
C ARG A 273 -1.34 -14.88 -25.76
N GLU A 274 -2.14 -14.25 -26.63
CA GLU A 274 -1.99 -12.83 -26.98
C GLU A 274 -2.14 -11.95 -25.73
N TYR A 275 -3.13 -12.21 -24.88
CA TYR A 275 -3.32 -11.51 -23.61
C TYR A 275 -2.11 -11.64 -22.68
N SER A 276 -1.57 -12.85 -22.54
CA SER A 276 -0.39 -13.11 -21.69
C SER A 276 0.86 -12.39 -22.19
N GLN A 277 1.08 -12.38 -23.51
CA GLN A 277 2.18 -11.64 -24.14
C GLN A 277 2.04 -10.13 -23.92
N LEU A 278 0.84 -9.58 -24.09
CA LEU A 278 0.58 -8.14 -23.86
C LEU A 278 0.79 -7.75 -22.39
N ILE A 279 0.37 -8.58 -21.44
CA ILE A 279 0.65 -8.35 -20.01
C ILE A 279 2.16 -8.35 -19.73
N ASN A 280 2.91 -9.29 -20.32
CA ASN A 280 4.35 -9.34 -20.13
C ASN A 280 5.05 -8.12 -20.73
N ALA A 281 4.64 -7.68 -21.93
CA ALA A 281 5.14 -6.45 -22.55
C ALA A 281 4.85 -5.21 -21.68
N MET A 282 3.65 -5.10 -21.10
CA MET A 282 3.32 -4.01 -20.17
C MET A 282 4.16 -4.06 -18.89
N LYS A 283 4.45 -5.24 -18.35
CA LYS A 283 5.34 -5.40 -17.19
C LYS A 283 6.79 -5.02 -17.51
N GLU A 284 7.27 -5.28 -18.72
CA GLU A 284 8.60 -4.86 -19.14
C GLU A 284 8.70 -3.34 -19.27
N ILE A 285 7.68 -2.69 -19.84
CA ILE A 285 7.58 -1.22 -19.86
C ILE A 285 7.54 -0.66 -18.43
N GLU A 286 6.82 -1.31 -17.51
CA GLU A 286 6.77 -0.90 -16.10
C GLU A 286 8.13 -1.06 -15.40
N LYS A 287 8.92 -2.10 -15.73
CA LYS A 287 10.28 -2.30 -15.19
C LYS A 287 11.30 -1.28 -15.68
N GLN A 288 11.12 -0.76 -16.89
CA GLN A 288 12.01 0.25 -17.49
C GLN A 288 11.80 1.66 -16.92
N ASN A 289 10.70 1.91 -16.18
CA ASN A 289 10.28 3.22 -15.66
C ASN A 289 10.38 3.35 -14.12
#